data_AF-B9XFV0-F1
#
_entry.id   AF-B9XFV0-F1
#
_cell.length_a   1.000
_cell.length_b   1.000
_cell.length_c   1.000
_cell.angle_alpha   90.00
_cell.angle_beta   90.00
_cell.angle_gamma   90.00
#
_symmetry.space_group_name_H-M   'P 1'
#
loop_
_entity.id
_entity.type
_entity.pdbx_description
1 polymer ?
#
loop_
_entity_poly.entity_id
_entity_poly.type
_entity_poly.pdbx_seq_one_letter_code
_entity_poly.pdbx_strand_id
1 'polypeptide(L)'
;MCTDMASQKTVKLLFALLVLGNVLFAAVILLGGIKPSTPTKSVMPNPNGFDNFVQATHILPTASYSEFNDLSVDQLRTLVSNATPALNILRQGLTNESRFPDDYSVDYIQKYMSTIISFRQMGQALVAEGRLAELEGRANEAAQAYLNTIHFGQKSSQGGVMVYKGVGTAIEALGRDHLCRLINSVDAQHSRQIARSLEMVDSQEPPVDENLRQEKIWSLKTTRLIDRLKDLWNYKEQNAIKSNFVARVHSTQLRRRQTILDFATRAYELDHGKLPQSPSDLVTNYVIAIPRDPITGTNLSIPTSTR
;
A
#
# COMPACT_ATOMS: atom_id res chain seq x y z
N MET A 1 40.86 -17.48 -59.41
CA MET A 1 41.21 -16.49 -58.37
C MET A 1 40.33 -15.22 -58.37
N CYS A 2 39.34 -15.04 -59.27
CA CYS A 2 38.45 -13.85 -59.27
C CYS A 2 37.15 -14.01 -58.45
N THR A 3 36.79 -15.22 -57.99
CA THR A 3 35.56 -15.48 -57.23
C THR A 3 35.66 -15.13 -55.75
N ASP A 4 36.87 -14.95 -55.21
CA ASP A 4 37.11 -14.76 -53.77
C ASP A 4 36.87 -13.31 -53.31
N MET A 5 37.15 -12.35 -54.20
CA MET A 5 37.02 -10.91 -53.88
C MET A 5 35.55 -10.44 -53.78
N ALA A 6 34.63 -11.05 -54.53
CA ALA A 6 33.20 -10.71 -54.48
C ALA A 6 32.54 -11.23 -53.18
N SER A 7 32.96 -12.41 -52.72
CA SER A 7 32.51 -13.01 -51.46
C SER A 7 32.92 -12.15 -50.26
N GLN A 8 34.17 -11.69 -50.22
CA GLN A 8 34.70 -10.91 -49.10
C GLN A 8 34.02 -9.54 -48.93
N LYS A 9 33.64 -8.88 -50.04
CA LYS A 9 32.88 -7.61 -50.00
C LYS A 9 31.46 -7.82 -49.45
N THR A 10 30.83 -8.93 -49.83
CA THR A 10 29.48 -9.28 -49.40
C THR A 10 29.45 -9.58 -47.90
N VAL A 11 30.42 -10.33 -47.38
CA VAL A 11 30.54 -10.63 -45.94
C VAL A 11 30.78 -9.35 -45.12
N LYS A 12 31.65 -8.45 -45.58
CA LYS A 12 31.89 -7.15 -44.90
C LYS A 12 30.64 -6.27 -44.87
N LEU A 13 29.87 -6.25 -45.96
CA LEU A 13 28.62 -5.49 -46.04
C LEU A 13 27.56 -6.06 -45.08
N LEU A 14 27.38 -7.38 -45.03
CA LEU A 14 26.45 -8.03 -44.11
C LEU A 14 26.82 -7.78 -42.64
N PHE A 15 28.10 -7.85 -42.31
CA PHE A 15 28.58 -7.53 -40.96
C PHE A 15 28.34 -6.06 -40.60
N ALA A 16 28.61 -5.13 -41.51
CA ALA A 16 28.33 -3.71 -41.30
C ALA A 16 26.84 -3.42 -41.09
N LEU A 17 25.97 -4.08 -41.85
CA LEU A 17 24.51 -3.97 -41.69
C LEU A 17 24.02 -4.55 -40.37
N LEU A 18 24.59 -5.67 -39.92
CA LEU A 18 24.29 -6.26 -38.61
C LEU A 18 24.68 -5.31 -37.47
N VAL A 19 25.88 -4.73 -37.52
CA VAL A 19 26.35 -3.75 -36.53
C VAL A 19 25.45 -2.52 -36.53
N LEU A 20 25.15 -1.97 -37.71
CA LEU A 20 24.26 -0.81 -37.86
C LEU A 20 22.85 -1.10 -37.32
N GLY A 21 22.31 -2.29 -37.59
CA GLY A 21 21.02 -2.74 -37.07
C GLY A 21 21.00 -2.83 -35.54
N ASN A 22 22.05 -3.36 -34.93
CA ASN A 22 22.19 -3.41 -33.47
C ASN A 22 22.35 -2.02 -32.84
N VAL A 23 23.12 -1.14 -33.49
CA VAL A 23 23.28 0.26 -33.04
C VAL A 23 21.96 1.03 -33.15
N LEU A 24 21.22 0.86 -34.24
CA LEU A 24 19.89 1.46 -34.40
C LEU A 24 18.89 0.91 -33.39
N PHE A 25 18.90 -0.40 -33.14
CA PHE A 25 18.06 -1.03 -32.12
C PHE A 25 18.38 -0.51 -30.72
N ALA A 26 19.67 -0.44 -30.37
CA ALA A 26 20.13 0.16 -29.12
C ALA A 26 19.76 1.64 -29.04
N ALA A 27 19.90 2.41 -30.12
CA ALA A 27 19.52 3.81 -30.18
C ALA A 27 18.01 4.01 -30.03
N VAL A 28 17.17 3.14 -30.59
CA VAL A 28 15.71 3.15 -30.41
C VAL A 28 15.35 2.84 -28.95
N ILE A 29 16.04 1.90 -28.31
CA ILE A 29 15.87 1.60 -26.88
C ILE A 29 16.34 2.77 -26.00
N LEU A 30 17.47 3.40 -26.34
CA LEU A 30 18.11 4.45 -25.56
C LEU A 30 17.51 5.85 -25.75
N LEU A 31 17.06 6.17 -26.96
CA LEU A 31 16.55 7.50 -27.36
C LEU A 31 15.02 7.60 -27.39
N GLY A 32 14.28 6.54 -27.04
CA GLY A 32 12.84 6.63 -26.78
C GLY A 32 11.93 6.22 -27.94
N GLY A 33 12.15 5.03 -28.51
CA GLY A 33 11.30 4.41 -29.52
C GLY A 33 9.85 4.15 -29.11
N ILE A 34 9.53 4.31 -27.83
CA ILE A 34 8.16 4.49 -27.37
C ILE A 34 8.22 5.73 -26.50
N LYS A 35 7.95 6.91 -27.06
CA LYS A 35 7.51 8.05 -26.25
C LYS A 35 6.35 7.49 -25.42
N PRO A 36 6.52 7.30 -24.11
CA PRO A 36 5.39 6.85 -23.30
C PRO A 36 4.33 7.92 -23.52
N SER A 37 3.14 7.53 -23.97
CA SER A 37 1.99 8.42 -24.04
C SER A 37 2.02 9.26 -22.78
N THR A 38 2.19 10.57 -22.93
CA THR A 38 2.37 11.48 -21.79
C THR A 38 1.23 11.16 -20.85
N PRO A 39 1.49 10.62 -19.64
CA PRO A 39 0.41 10.16 -18.79
C PRO A 39 -0.51 11.35 -18.58
N THR A 40 -1.78 11.19 -18.91
CA THR A 40 -2.78 12.22 -18.61
C THR A 40 -2.64 12.51 -17.12
N LYS A 41 -2.26 13.75 -16.80
CA LYS A 41 -2.10 14.18 -15.41
C LYS A 41 -3.39 13.85 -14.68
N SER A 42 -3.30 13.12 -13.57
CA SER A 42 -4.50 12.79 -12.83
C SER A 42 -5.10 14.08 -12.28
N VAL A 43 -6.42 14.19 -12.32
CA VAL A 43 -7.10 15.25 -11.57
C VAL A 43 -6.86 14.98 -10.09
N MET A 44 -6.30 15.95 -9.38
CA MET A 44 -6.10 15.87 -7.93
C MET A 44 -7.43 16.15 -7.24
N PRO A 45 -7.80 15.37 -6.20
CA PRO A 45 -8.97 15.68 -5.39
C PRO A 45 -8.90 17.10 -4.80
N ASN A 46 -10.05 17.73 -4.59
CA ASN A 46 -10.16 19.03 -3.93
C ASN A 46 -11.44 19.08 -3.07
N PRO A 47 -11.35 18.97 -1.73
CA PRO A 47 -10.12 18.84 -0.93
C PRO A 47 -9.42 17.48 -1.10
N ASN A 48 -8.09 17.45 -0.88
CA ASN A 48 -7.29 16.23 -0.92
C ASN A 48 -6.93 15.77 0.51
N GLY A 49 -7.32 14.55 0.88
CA GLY A 49 -6.98 13.98 2.18
C GLY A 49 -5.48 13.87 2.45
N PHE A 50 -4.67 13.75 1.38
CA PHE A 50 -3.21 13.74 1.49
C PHE A 50 -2.66 15.02 2.14
N ASP A 51 -3.25 16.18 1.83
CA ASP A 51 -2.79 17.47 2.38
C ASP A 51 -3.05 17.54 3.88
N ASN A 52 -4.20 17.03 4.34
CA ASN A 52 -4.49 16.86 5.76
C ASN A 52 -3.49 15.91 6.45
N PHE A 53 -3.09 14.82 5.79
CA PHE A 53 -2.09 13.90 6.38
C PHE A 53 -0.75 14.57 6.56
N VAL A 54 -0.27 15.33 5.56
CA VAL A 54 0.97 16.11 5.67
C VAL A 54 0.85 17.16 6.78
N GLN A 55 -0.25 17.91 6.82
CA GLN A 55 -0.51 18.89 7.88
C GLN A 55 -0.49 18.24 9.27
N ALA A 56 -1.14 17.08 9.44
CA ALA A 56 -1.15 16.34 10.69
C ALA A 56 0.28 15.97 11.12
N THR A 57 1.15 15.54 10.18
CA THR A 57 2.54 15.22 10.52
C THR A 57 3.36 16.42 11.01
N HIS A 58 3.07 17.63 10.54
CA HIS A 58 3.79 18.83 10.95
C HIS A 58 3.48 19.28 12.38
N ILE A 59 2.29 18.91 12.89
CA ILE A 59 1.87 19.26 14.26
C ILE A 59 1.93 18.07 15.22
N LEU A 60 2.33 16.88 14.74
CA LEU A 60 2.54 15.72 15.60
C LEU A 60 3.75 16.01 16.52
N PRO A 61 3.62 15.84 17.86
CA PRO A 61 4.73 16.01 18.78
C PRO A 61 5.93 15.12 18.42
N THR A 62 7.15 15.59 18.67
CA THR A 62 8.41 14.87 18.37
C THR A 62 8.69 13.68 19.30
N ALA A 63 7.72 13.24 20.10
CA ALA A 63 7.87 12.10 20.98
C ALA A 63 8.06 10.81 20.18
N SER A 64 8.79 9.85 20.74
CA SER A 64 8.93 8.53 20.13
C SER A 64 7.65 7.73 20.33
N TYR A 65 6.97 7.41 19.23
CA TYR A 65 5.80 6.53 19.24
C TYR A 65 6.16 5.06 18.99
N SER A 66 7.44 4.69 18.84
CA SER A 66 7.81 3.28 18.59
C SER A 66 7.78 2.40 19.84
N GLU A 67 7.87 3.00 21.02
CA GLU A 67 8.00 2.32 22.32
C GLU A 67 6.68 2.35 23.12
N PHE A 68 5.56 2.65 22.45
CA PHE A 68 4.26 2.81 23.11
C PHE A 68 3.79 1.56 23.86
N ASN A 69 4.28 0.37 23.51
CA ASN A 69 3.94 -0.89 24.20
C ASN A 69 4.58 -0.99 25.59
N ASP A 70 5.68 -0.27 25.84
CA ASP A 70 6.46 -0.33 27.07
C ASP A 70 6.06 0.78 28.07
N LEU A 71 5.20 1.71 27.65
CA LEU A 71 4.72 2.82 28.47
C LEU A 71 3.67 2.37 29.48
N SER A 72 3.68 2.98 30.66
CA SER A 72 2.56 2.87 31.60
C SER A 72 1.29 3.50 31.02
N VAL A 73 0.12 3.14 31.56
CA VAL A 73 -1.17 3.71 31.12
C VAL A 73 -1.16 5.24 31.20
N ASP A 74 -0.59 5.84 32.25
CA ASP A 74 -0.54 7.30 32.41
C ASP A 74 0.43 7.98 31.43
N GLN A 75 1.56 7.33 31.15
CA GLN A 75 2.51 7.81 30.14
C GLN A 75 1.89 7.74 28.74
N LEU A 76 1.21 6.64 28.42
CA LEU A 76 0.52 6.45 27.15
C LEU A 76 -0.64 7.43 27.00
N ARG A 77 -1.41 7.69 28.07
CA ARG A 77 -2.47 8.71 28.09
C ARG A 77 -1.91 10.10 27.78
N THR A 78 -0.78 10.45 28.39
CA THR A 78 -0.09 11.72 28.11
C THR A 78 0.38 11.79 26.65
N LEU A 79 0.99 10.73 26.14
CA LEU A 79 1.47 10.63 24.76
C LEU A 79 0.33 10.83 23.75
N VAL A 80 -0.80 10.15 23.95
CA VAL A 80 -1.99 10.22 23.07
C VAL A 80 -2.69 11.57 23.20
N SER A 81 -2.82 12.11 24.42
CA SER A 81 -3.39 13.44 24.65
C SER A 81 -2.64 14.51 23.85
N ASN A 82 -1.31 14.49 23.89
CA ASN A 82 -0.48 15.42 23.14
C ASN A 82 -0.60 15.25 21.61
N ALA A 83 -0.88 14.03 21.13
CA ALA A 83 -1.07 13.74 19.70
C ALA A 83 -2.47 14.10 19.18
N THR A 84 -3.45 14.34 20.07
CA THR A 84 -4.88 14.49 19.72
C THR A 84 -5.14 15.53 18.62
N PRO A 85 -4.54 16.73 18.62
CA PRO A 85 -4.73 17.70 17.55
C PRO A 85 -4.33 17.14 16.17
N ALA A 86 -3.20 16.45 16.09
CA ALA A 86 -2.71 15.83 14.86
C ALA A 86 -3.63 14.70 14.37
N LEU A 87 -4.06 13.83 15.30
CA LEU A 87 -4.98 12.72 14.99
C LEU A 87 -6.33 13.23 14.47
N ASN A 88 -6.82 14.35 14.98
CA ASN A 88 -8.07 14.96 14.50
C ASN A 88 -7.95 15.47 13.04
N ILE A 89 -6.85 16.12 12.68
CA ILE A 89 -6.59 16.54 11.29
C ILE A 89 -6.47 15.31 10.38
N LEU A 90 -5.79 14.26 10.83
CA LEU A 90 -5.70 13.01 10.07
C LEU A 90 -7.09 12.41 9.80
N ARG A 91 -7.97 12.37 10.81
CA ARG A 91 -9.34 11.85 10.64
C ARG A 91 -10.16 12.67 9.64
N GLN A 92 -9.96 13.99 9.59
CA GLN A 92 -10.54 14.83 8.52
C GLN A 92 -9.98 14.43 7.14
N GLY A 93 -8.70 14.12 7.04
CA GLY A 93 -8.11 13.59 5.80
C GLY A 93 -8.73 12.25 5.38
N LEU A 94 -9.09 11.39 6.32
CA LEU A 94 -9.75 10.10 6.04
C LEU A 94 -11.15 10.25 5.45
N THR A 95 -11.84 11.37 5.65
CA THR A 95 -13.17 11.62 5.05
C THR A 95 -13.09 12.07 3.60
N ASN A 96 -11.93 12.53 3.14
CA ASN A 96 -11.72 13.03 1.78
C ASN A 96 -11.12 11.96 0.87
N GLU A 97 -11.32 12.10 -0.44
CA GLU A 97 -10.49 11.37 -1.42
C GLU A 97 -9.02 11.77 -1.24
N SER A 98 -8.11 10.80 -1.35
CA SER A 98 -6.68 11.03 -1.13
C SER A 98 -5.90 10.61 -2.36
N ARG A 99 -4.98 11.46 -2.80
CA ARG A 99 -4.03 11.09 -3.84
C ARG A 99 -2.69 11.75 -3.58
N PHE A 100 -1.62 10.98 -3.74
CA PHE A 100 -0.27 11.47 -3.74
C PHE A 100 -0.07 12.44 -4.93
N PRO A 101 0.60 13.59 -4.76
CA PRO A 101 0.86 14.52 -5.85
C PRO A 101 1.63 13.87 -7.00
N ASP A 102 1.18 14.11 -8.25
CA ASP A 102 1.92 13.75 -9.46
C ASP A 102 3.19 14.63 -9.60
N ASP A 103 4.21 14.35 -8.78
CA ASP A 103 5.52 15.00 -8.80
C ASP A 103 6.56 14.03 -9.36
N TYR A 104 7.26 14.46 -10.41
CA TYR A 104 8.27 13.68 -11.12
C TYR A 104 9.61 14.42 -11.19
N SER A 105 9.85 15.33 -10.23
CA SER A 105 11.13 16.02 -10.09
C SER A 105 12.25 15.07 -9.69
N VAL A 106 13.49 15.42 -10.03
CA VAL A 106 14.69 14.63 -9.67
C VAL A 106 14.84 14.55 -8.14
N ASP A 107 14.44 15.62 -7.43
CA ASP A 107 14.52 15.70 -5.97
C ASP A 107 13.30 15.09 -5.26
N TYR A 108 12.42 14.40 -6.00
CA TYR A 108 11.18 13.81 -5.48
C TYR A 108 11.38 12.99 -4.21
N ILE A 109 12.36 12.07 -4.21
CA ILE A 109 12.65 11.25 -3.03
C ILE A 109 13.07 12.14 -1.86
N GLN A 110 13.99 13.07 -2.08
CA GLN A 110 14.48 13.96 -1.02
C GLN A 110 13.37 14.86 -0.46
N LYS A 111 12.49 15.35 -1.33
CA LYS A 111 11.35 16.23 -0.96
C LYS A 111 10.37 15.54 -0.02
N TYR A 112 10.15 14.24 -0.19
CA TYR A 112 9.07 13.53 0.48
C TYR A 112 9.54 12.42 1.42
N MET A 113 10.84 12.14 1.51
CA MET A 113 11.38 11.15 2.44
C MET A 113 11.06 11.48 3.90
N SER A 114 11.09 12.76 4.28
CA SER A 114 10.66 13.20 5.61
C SER A 114 9.19 12.87 5.85
N THR A 115 8.33 13.12 4.87
CA THR A 115 6.89 12.77 4.92
C THR A 115 6.68 11.28 5.12
N ILE A 116 7.45 10.42 4.45
CA ILE A 116 7.38 8.96 4.62
C ILE A 116 7.68 8.56 6.07
N ILE A 117 8.76 9.10 6.65
CA ILE A 117 9.14 8.82 8.04
C ILE A 117 8.04 9.29 8.99
N SER A 118 7.51 10.49 8.76
CA SER A 118 6.45 11.06 9.60
C SER A 118 5.12 10.31 9.45
N PHE A 119 4.79 9.74 8.29
CA PHE A 119 3.62 8.88 8.13
C PHE A 119 3.74 7.61 8.96
N ARG A 120 4.94 7.02 9.05
CA ARG A 120 5.15 5.88 9.96
C ARG A 120 4.90 6.28 11.42
N GLN A 121 5.42 7.41 11.86
CA GLN A 121 5.19 7.93 13.22
C GLN A 121 3.71 8.20 13.48
N MET A 122 3.00 8.75 12.50
CA MET A 122 1.55 8.97 12.56
C MET A 122 0.77 7.65 12.69
N GLY A 123 1.14 6.63 11.92
CA GLY A 123 0.57 5.29 12.06
C GLY A 123 0.80 4.69 13.45
N GLN A 124 1.99 4.90 14.02
CA GLN A 124 2.30 4.50 15.40
C GLN A 124 1.49 5.29 16.43
N ALA A 125 1.24 6.59 16.21
CA ALA A 125 0.40 7.40 17.10
C ALA A 125 -1.05 6.92 17.14
N LEU A 126 -1.63 6.53 15.99
CA LEU A 126 -2.96 5.91 15.94
C LEU A 126 -3.00 4.56 16.67
N VAL A 127 -1.95 3.73 16.53
CA VAL A 127 -1.88 2.46 17.27
C VAL A 127 -1.67 2.67 18.77
N ALA A 128 -0.91 3.69 19.18
CA ALA A 128 -0.76 4.08 20.57
C ALA A 128 -2.12 4.51 21.18
N GLU A 129 -2.93 5.26 20.43
CA GLU A 129 -4.31 5.58 20.83
C GLU A 129 -5.17 4.32 20.99
N GLY A 130 -5.13 3.40 20.03
CA GLY A 130 -5.86 2.13 20.13
C GLY A 130 -5.41 1.32 21.33
N ARG A 131 -4.10 1.26 21.60
CA ARG A 131 -3.53 0.55 22.75
C ARG A 131 -3.96 1.15 24.08
N LEU A 132 -4.05 2.47 24.17
CA LEU A 132 -4.58 3.13 25.36
C LEU A 132 -6.03 2.72 25.62
N ALA A 133 -6.85 2.74 24.56
CA ALA A 133 -8.24 2.32 24.66
C ALA A 133 -8.37 0.85 25.08
N GLU A 134 -7.51 -0.06 24.59
CA GLU A 134 -7.46 -1.44 25.08
C GLU A 134 -7.18 -1.54 26.58
N LEU A 135 -6.14 -0.84 27.05
CA LEU A 135 -5.73 -0.87 28.47
C LEU A 135 -6.79 -0.28 29.39
N GLU A 136 -7.65 0.60 28.88
CA GLU A 136 -8.78 1.19 29.59
C GLU A 136 -10.10 0.40 29.43
N GLY A 137 -10.06 -0.78 28.79
CA GLY A 137 -11.25 -1.63 28.60
C GLY A 137 -12.22 -1.13 27.54
N ARG A 138 -11.80 -0.18 26.70
CA ARG A 138 -12.59 0.47 25.64
C ARG A 138 -12.33 -0.19 24.29
N ALA A 139 -12.75 -1.46 24.16
CA ALA A 139 -12.42 -2.31 23.00
C ALA A 139 -12.92 -1.77 21.66
N ASN A 140 -14.10 -1.12 21.64
CA ASN A 140 -14.69 -0.58 20.41
C ASN A 140 -13.91 0.64 19.91
N GLU A 141 -13.52 1.53 20.80
CA GLU A 141 -12.66 2.68 20.49
C GLU A 141 -11.27 2.24 20.04
N ALA A 142 -10.72 1.18 20.66
CA ALA A 142 -9.47 0.58 20.21
C ALA A 142 -9.58 0.06 18.77
N ALA A 143 -10.64 -0.69 18.46
CA ALA A 143 -10.88 -1.20 17.12
C ALA A 143 -11.01 -0.06 16.09
N GLN A 144 -11.71 1.03 16.44
CA GLN A 144 -11.83 2.19 15.56
C GLN A 144 -10.48 2.87 15.30
N ALA A 145 -9.61 3.01 16.31
CA ALA A 145 -8.28 3.57 16.14
C ALA A 145 -7.42 2.71 15.17
N TYR A 146 -7.47 1.38 15.31
CA TYR A 146 -6.76 0.48 14.41
C TYR A 146 -7.32 0.45 12.98
N LEU A 147 -8.64 0.58 12.82
CA LEU A 147 -9.27 0.80 11.52
C LEU A 147 -8.79 2.10 10.87
N ASN A 148 -8.68 3.18 11.64
CA ASN A 148 -8.14 4.45 11.14
C ASN A 148 -6.68 4.27 10.68
N THR A 149 -5.87 3.47 11.39
CA THR A 149 -4.50 3.14 10.95
C THR A 149 -4.49 2.41 9.60
N ILE A 150 -5.36 1.42 9.41
CA ILE A 150 -5.49 0.67 8.15
C ILE A 150 -5.91 1.61 7.01
N HIS A 151 -6.95 2.41 7.24
CA HIS A 151 -7.46 3.36 6.24
C HIS A 151 -6.41 4.42 5.89
N PHE A 152 -5.66 4.92 6.88
CA PHE A 152 -4.56 5.86 6.67
C PHE A 152 -3.43 5.25 5.84
N GLY A 153 -2.97 4.04 6.15
CA GLY A 153 -1.92 3.36 5.38
C GLY A 153 -2.30 3.21 3.91
N GLN A 154 -3.56 2.88 3.64
CA GLN A 154 -4.07 2.80 2.27
C GLN A 154 -4.14 4.18 1.60
N LYS A 155 -4.87 5.14 2.19
CA LYS A 155 -5.13 6.45 1.58
C LYS A 155 -3.87 7.29 1.39
N SER A 156 -2.93 7.24 2.32
CA SER A 156 -1.67 8.00 2.24
C SER A 156 -0.75 7.54 1.11
N SER A 157 -0.98 6.34 0.55
CA SER A 157 -0.16 5.77 -0.52
C SER A 157 -0.84 5.71 -1.89
N GLN A 158 -2.11 6.11 -2.00
CA GLN A 158 -2.86 6.13 -3.25
C GLN A 158 -2.20 7.06 -4.28
N GLY A 159 -1.95 6.57 -5.49
CA GLY A 159 -1.27 7.32 -6.56
C GLY A 159 0.25 7.46 -6.41
N GLY A 160 0.83 6.98 -5.31
CA GLY A 160 2.28 7.02 -5.09
C GLY A 160 3.04 5.93 -5.85
N VAL A 161 4.37 6.11 -5.94
CA VAL A 161 5.30 5.10 -6.45
C VAL A 161 5.50 3.94 -5.43
N MET A 162 6.29 2.92 -5.76
CA MET A 162 6.40 1.68 -4.96
C MET A 162 6.81 1.94 -3.51
N VAL A 163 7.70 2.91 -3.25
CA VAL A 163 8.17 3.21 -1.89
C VAL A 163 7.03 3.68 -0.96
N TYR A 164 6.11 4.53 -1.44
CA TYR A 164 4.96 4.98 -0.64
C TYR A 164 3.98 3.86 -0.38
N LYS A 165 3.69 3.04 -1.40
CA LYS A 165 2.85 1.88 -1.22
C LYS A 165 3.47 0.88 -0.25
N GLY A 166 4.78 0.73 -0.24
CA GLY A 166 5.50 -0.07 0.76
C GLY A 166 5.29 0.41 2.19
N VAL A 167 5.33 1.73 2.42
CA VAL A 167 5.11 2.35 3.74
C VAL A 167 3.64 2.25 4.14
N GLY A 168 2.72 2.56 3.23
CA GLY A 168 1.28 2.40 3.46
C GLY A 168 0.91 0.97 3.85
N THR A 169 1.45 -0.02 3.13
CA THR A 169 1.32 -1.44 3.44
C THR A 169 1.86 -1.81 4.83
N ALA A 170 2.95 -1.16 5.28
CA ALA A 170 3.51 -1.40 6.61
C ALA A 170 2.64 -0.79 7.73
N ILE A 171 2.09 0.41 7.51
CA ILE A 171 1.15 1.07 8.43
C ILE A 171 -0.14 0.24 8.55
N GLU A 172 -0.66 -0.25 7.42
CA GLU A 172 -1.82 -1.15 7.41
C GLU A 172 -1.56 -2.42 8.22
N ALA A 173 -0.41 -3.07 8.00
CA ALA A 173 -0.05 -4.27 8.75
C ALA A 173 -0.01 -3.99 10.27
N LEU A 174 0.54 -2.85 10.69
CA LEU A 174 0.58 -2.44 12.08
C LEU A 174 -0.84 -2.32 12.69
N GLY A 175 -1.77 -1.64 12.00
CA GLY A 175 -3.15 -1.53 12.44
C GLY A 175 -3.87 -2.88 12.49
N ARG A 176 -3.72 -3.69 11.44
CA ARG A 176 -4.34 -5.03 11.33
C ARG A 176 -3.88 -5.96 12.44
N ASP A 177 -2.58 -6.00 12.73
CA ASP A 177 -2.02 -6.92 13.73
C ASP A 177 -2.61 -6.68 15.13
N HIS A 178 -2.87 -5.43 15.47
CA HIS A 178 -3.56 -5.07 16.72
C HIS A 178 -5.07 -5.33 16.64
N LEU A 179 -5.72 -4.94 15.54
CA LEU A 179 -7.15 -5.17 15.33
C LEU A 179 -7.52 -6.66 15.46
N CYS A 180 -6.72 -7.57 14.90
CA CYS A 180 -6.98 -9.01 14.99
C CYS A 180 -6.99 -9.55 16.44
N ARG A 181 -6.28 -8.91 17.38
CA ARG A 181 -6.28 -9.32 18.80
C ARG A 181 -7.61 -9.00 19.47
N LEU A 182 -8.40 -8.07 18.92
CA LEU A 182 -9.68 -7.65 19.47
C LEU A 182 -10.86 -8.49 19.01
N ILE A 183 -10.66 -9.45 18.10
CA ILE A 183 -11.77 -10.21 17.50
C ILE A 183 -12.66 -10.86 18.58
N ASN A 184 -12.07 -11.40 19.65
CA ASN A 184 -12.85 -12.06 20.69
C ASN A 184 -13.47 -11.07 21.71
N SER A 185 -13.03 -9.81 21.70
CA SER A 185 -13.40 -8.78 22.69
C SER A 185 -14.46 -7.80 22.20
N VAL A 186 -14.72 -7.75 20.89
CA VAL A 186 -15.77 -6.90 20.31
C VAL A 186 -17.12 -7.62 20.25
N ASP A 187 -18.20 -6.86 20.35
CA ASP A 187 -19.56 -7.39 20.21
C ASP A 187 -19.93 -7.68 18.74
N ALA A 188 -21.11 -8.27 18.52
CA ALA A 188 -21.56 -8.66 17.18
C ALA A 188 -21.79 -7.46 16.26
N GLN A 189 -22.31 -6.35 16.79
CA GLN A 189 -22.57 -5.14 16.02
C GLN A 189 -21.27 -4.51 15.54
N HIS A 190 -20.30 -4.32 16.44
CA HIS A 190 -19.00 -3.77 16.09
C HIS A 190 -18.20 -4.71 15.19
N SER A 191 -18.30 -6.03 15.39
CA SER A 191 -17.71 -7.01 14.47
C SER A 191 -18.23 -6.83 13.03
N ARG A 192 -19.54 -6.64 12.83
CA ARG A 192 -20.11 -6.33 11.50
C ARG A 192 -19.61 -5.01 10.96
N GLN A 193 -19.56 -3.97 11.78
CA GLN A 193 -19.10 -2.64 11.37
C GLN A 193 -17.62 -2.66 10.95
N ILE A 194 -16.78 -3.41 11.67
CA ILE A 194 -15.36 -3.60 11.35
C ILE A 194 -15.23 -4.34 10.02
N ALA A 195 -15.95 -5.45 9.82
CA ALA A 195 -15.94 -6.19 8.56
C ALA A 195 -16.33 -5.30 7.37
N ARG A 196 -17.44 -4.55 7.48
CA ARG A 196 -17.90 -3.62 6.43
C ARG A 196 -16.90 -2.48 6.17
N SER A 197 -16.27 -1.96 7.21
CA SER A 197 -15.26 -0.90 7.06
C SER A 197 -14.04 -1.41 6.31
N LEU A 198 -13.59 -2.63 6.62
CA LEU A 198 -12.50 -3.28 5.91
C LEU A 198 -12.87 -3.66 4.47
N GLU A 199 -14.12 -4.04 4.18
CA GLU A 199 -14.61 -4.23 2.80
C GLU A 199 -14.56 -2.93 2.00
N MET A 200 -14.96 -1.82 2.61
CA MET A 200 -14.89 -0.50 1.97
C MET A 200 -13.44 -0.13 1.64
N VAL A 201 -12.52 -0.29 2.61
CA VAL A 201 -11.07 -0.15 2.40
C VAL A 201 -10.62 -1.04 1.24
N ASP A 202 -10.92 -2.34 1.26
CA ASP A 202 -10.50 -3.27 0.20
C ASP A 202 -11.01 -2.86 -1.20
N SER A 203 -12.27 -2.44 -1.29
CA SER A 203 -12.90 -2.03 -2.55
C SER A 203 -12.31 -0.76 -3.16
N GLN A 204 -11.72 0.10 -2.34
CA GLN A 204 -11.10 1.36 -2.76
C GLN A 204 -9.62 1.19 -3.13
N GLU A 205 -9.04 -0.01 -3.00
CA GLU A 205 -7.63 -0.20 -3.32
C GLU A 205 -7.40 -0.25 -4.83
N PRO A 206 -6.54 0.62 -5.39
CA PRO A 206 -6.13 0.49 -6.78
C PRO A 206 -5.37 -0.83 -7.01
N PRO A 207 -5.43 -1.40 -8.22
CA PRO A 207 -4.59 -2.54 -8.56
C PRO A 207 -3.10 -2.18 -8.42
N VAL A 208 -2.29 -3.14 -7.99
CA VAL A 208 -0.84 -2.94 -7.77
C VAL A 208 -0.10 -2.46 -9.02
N ASP A 209 -0.62 -2.80 -10.20
CA ASP A 209 -0.11 -2.36 -11.50
C ASP A 209 -0.12 -0.83 -11.66
N GLU A 210 -1.03 -0.12 -10.98
CA GLU A 210 -1.02 1.34 -10.98
C GLU A 210 0.25 1.88 -10.30
N ASN A 211 0.67 1.30 -9.17
CA ASN A 211 1.92 1.70 -8.51
C ASN A 211 3.15 1.37 -9.39
N LEU A 212 3.16 0.21 -10.06
CA LEU A 212 4.24 -0.18 -10.99
C LEU A 212 4.29 0.76 -12.20
N ARG A 213 3.13 1.20 -12.69
CA ARG A 213 3.02 2.20 -13.76
C ARG A 213 3.57 3.55 -13.31
N GLN A 214 3.21 4.00 -12.11
CA GLN A 214 3.74 5.26 -11.54
C GLN A 214 5.25 5.18 -11.35
N GLU A 215 5.77 4.07 -10.82
CA GLU A 215 7.21 3.82 -10.70
C GLU A 215 7.92 3.92 -12.05
N LYS A 216 7.36 3.29 -13.09
CA LYS A 216 7.92 3.36 -14.45
C LYS A 216 7.93 4.80 -14.99
N ILE A 217 6.85 5.55 -14.80
CA ILE A 217 6.76 6.95 -15.24
C ILE A 217 7.80 7.81 -14.50
N TRP A 218 7.89 7.63 -13.19
CA TRP A 218 8.84 8.35 -12.35
C TRP A 218 10.28 8.04 -12.78
N SER A 219 10.65 6.76 -12.87
CA SER A 219 11.98 6.32 -13.33
C SER A 219 12.32 6.91 -14.70
N LEU A 220 11.40 6.91 -15.67
CA LEU A 220 11.65 7.49 -17.00
C LEU A 220 11.91 9.01 -16.96
N LYS A 221 11.34 9.73 -16.00
CA LYS A 221 11.49 11.19 -15.90
C LYS A 221 12.69 11.61 -15.05
N THR A 222 13.11 10.79 -14.08
CA THR A 222 14.17 11.15 -13.12
C THR A 222 15.52 10.52 -13.45
N THR A 223 15.57 9.38 -14.15
CA THR A 223 16.82 8.69 -14.44
C THR A 223 17.58 9.28 -15.62
N ARG A 224 18.90 9.44 -15.44
CA ARG A 224 19.83 9.78 -16.53
C ARG A 224 20.07 8.57 -17.43
N LEU A 225 20.53 8.79 -18.66
CA LEU A 225 20.80 7.73 -19.64
C LEU A 225 21.75 6.64 -19.10
N ILE A 226 22.77 7.03 -18.33
CA ILE A 226 23.74 6.10 -17.72
C ILE A 226 23.05 5.18 -16.71
N ASP A 227 22.10 5.70 -15.94
CA ASP A 227 21.38 4.90 -14.94
C ASP A 227 20.41 3.92 -15.62
N ARG A 228 19.81 4.31 -16.76
CA ARG A 228 19.02 3.39 -17.58
C ARG A 228 19.83 2.22 -18.14
N LEU A 229 21.09 2.48 -18.52
CA LEU A 229 22.00 1.41 -18.95
C LEU A 229 22.34 0.46 -17.80
N LYS A 230 22.53 0.99 -16.57
CA LYS A 230 22.71 0.17 -15.37
C LYS A 230 21.47 -0.65 -15.06
N ASP A 231 20.27 -0.10 -15.22
CA ASP A 231 19.01 -0.83 -15.00
C ASP A 231 18.85 -2.01 -15.95
N LEU A 232 19.29 -1.88 -17.22
CA LEU A 232 19.32 -3.00 -18.16
C LEU A 232 20.31 -4.08 -17.72
N TRP A 233 21.48 -3.67 -17.21
CA TRP A 233 22.47 -4.61 -16.67
C TRP A 233 21.96 -5.35 -15.41
N ASN A 234 21.20 -4.64 -14.57
CA ASN A 234 20.66 -5.15 -13.30
C ASN A 234 19.19 -5.60 -13.43
N TYR A 235 18.72 -5.93 -14.64
CA TYR A 235 17.32 -6.26 -14.91
C TYR A 235 16.74 -7.37 -14.00
N LYS A 236 17.55 -8.39 -13.72
CA LYS A 236 17.15 -9.50 -12.84
C LYS A 236 16.87 -9.03 -11.40
N GLU A 237 17.71 -8.14 -10.87
CA GLU A 237 17.55 -7.57 -9.54
C GLU A 237 16.32 -6.66 -9.48
N GLN A 238 16.14 -5.79 -10.48
CA GLN A 238 14.96 -4.92 -10.58
C GLN A 238 13.65 -5.72 -10.66
N ASN A 239 13.65 -6.83 -11.40
CA ASN A 239 12.50 -7.73 -11.46
C ASN A 239 12.23 -8.44 -10.13
N ALA A 240 13.28 -8.85 -9.41
CA ALA A 240 13.13 -9.41 -8.08
C ALA A 240 12.52 -8.41 -7.09
N ILE A 241 12.96 -7.13 -7.12
CA ILE A 241 12.39 -6.06 -6.30
C ILE A 241 10.90 -5.86 -6.61
N LYS A 242 10.53 -5.77 -7.91
CA LYS A 242 9.12 -5.63 -8.33
C LYS A 242 8.28 -6.83 -7.92
N SER A 243 8.77 -8.05 -8.13
CA SER A 243 8.08 -9.27 -7.76
C SER A 243 7.87 -9.36 -6.24
N ASN A 244 8.89 -9.02 -5.45
CA ASN A 244 8.79 -8.99 -3.98
C ASN A 244 7.80 -7.93 -3.50
N PHE A 245 7.77 -6.77 -4.16
CA PHE A 245 6.78 -5.73 -3.88
C PHE A 245 5.35 -6.22 -4.17
N VAL A 246 5.10 -6.78 -5.36
CA VAL A 246 3.78 -7.33 -5.73
C VAL A 246 3.35 -8.41 -4.74
N ALA A 247 4.24 -9.36 -4.43
CA ALA A 247 3.98 -10.41 -3.44
C ALA A 247 3.63 -9.84 -2.06
N ARG A 248 4.33 -8.78 -1.62
CA ARG A 248 4.04 -8.12 -0.34
C ARG A 248 2.69 -7.42 -0.34
N VAL A 249 2.35 -6.69 -1.40
CA VAL A 249 1.03 -6.03 -1.53
C VAL A 249 -0.09 -7.08 -1.54
N HIS A 250 0.05 -8.14 -2.34
CA HIS A 250 -0.93 -9.23 -2.39
C HIS A 250 -1.06 -9.94 -1.05
N SER A 251 0.05 -10.18 -0.35
CA SER A 251 0.02 -10.79 1.00
C SER A 251 -0.75 -9.92 2.00
N THR A 252 -0.56 -8.61 1.97
CA THR A 252 -1.32 -7.68 2.82
C THR A 252 -2.81 -7.66 2.46
N GLN A 253 -3.15 -7.62 1.17
CA GLN A 253 -4.55 -7.70 0.71
C GLN A 253 -5.22 -9.01 1.16
N LEU A 254 -4.55 -10.14 0.98
CA LEU A 254 -5.05 -11.44 1.43
C LEU A 254 -5.30 -11.44 2.94
N ARG A 255 -4.34 -10.95 3.72
CA ARG A 255 -4.43 -10.84 5.17
C ARG A 255 -5.58 -9.94 5.63
N ARG A 256 -5.82 -8.81 4.96
CA ARG A 256 -6.98 -7.94 5.25
C ARG A 256 -8.29 -8.65 4.94
N ARG A 257 -8.38 -9.35 3.80
CA ARG A 257 -9.57 -10.10 3.40
C ARG A 257 -9.87 -11.28 4.33
N GLN A 258 -8.84 -11.92 4.89
CA GLN A 258 -9.00 -12.88 5.98
C GLN A 258 -9.54 -12.20 7.25
N THR A 259 -9.01 -11.04 7.62
CA THR A 259 -9.54 -10.26 8.76
C THR A 259 -11.01 -9.86 8.58
N ILE A 260 -11.45 -9.52 7.36
CA ILE A 260 -12.88 -9.30 7.04
C ILE A 260 -13.70 -10.55 7.42
N LEU A 261 -13.27 -11.72 6.94
CA LEU A 261 -13.97 -12.98 7.23
C LEU A 261 -13.93 -13.35 8.71
N ASP A 262 -12.84 -13.06 9.41
CA ASP A 262 -12.73 -13.34 10.84
C ASP A 262 -13.78 -12.55 11.64
N PHE A 263 -13.90 -11.24 11.40
CA PHE A 263 -14.89 -10.40 12.09
C PHE A 263 -16.33 -10.75 11.65
N ALA A 264 -16.55 -11.04 10.38
CA ALA A 264 -17.85 -11.50 9.90
C ALA A 264 -18.28 -12.84 10.54
N THR A 265 -17.35 -13.78 10.65
CA THR A 265 -17.54 -15.07 11.32
C THR A 265 -17.84 -14.88 12.80
N ARG A 266 -17.10 -14.01 13.47
CA ARG A 266 -17.33 -13.69 14.89
C ARG A 266 -18.71 -13.07 15.12
N ALA A 267 -19.10 -12.12 14.28
CA ALA A 267 -20.44 -11.54 14.36
C ALA A 267 -21.53 -12.60 14.18
N TYR A 268 -21.37 -13.51 13.21
CA TYR A 268 -22.32 -14.60 12.98
C TYR A 268 -22.42 -15.53 14.18
N GLU A 269 -21.28 -15.91 14.77
CA GLU A 269 -21.20 -16.77 15.95
C GLU A 269 -21.92 -16.14 17.14
N LEU A 270 -21.69 -14.85 17.40
CA LEU A 270 -22.32 -14.13 18.50
C LEU A 270 -23.84 -14.01 18.34
N ASP A 271 -24.34 -13.83 17.11
CA ASP A 271 -25.78 -13.72 16.83
C ASP A 271 -26.50 -15.09 16.90
N HIS A 272 -25.85 -16.18 16.48
CA HIS A 272 -26.49 -17.49 16.32
C HIS A 272 -26.06 -18.56 17.35
N GLY A 273 -25.05 -18.27 18.16
CA GLY A 273 -24.45 -19.22 19.10
C GLY A 273 -23.70 -20.40 18.44
N LYS A 274 -23.39 -20.29 17.14
CA LYS A 274 -22.66 -21.33 16.37
C LYS A 274 -21.88 -20.74 15.21
N LEU A 275 -20.82 -21.41 14.78
CA LEU A 275 -20.03 -21.01 13.61
C LEU A 275 -20.81 -21.18 12.29
N PRO A 276 -20.54 -20.33 11.28
CA PRO A 276 -21.06 -20.51 9.92
C PRO A 276 -20.52 -21.82 9.33
N GLN A 277 -21.37 -22.53 8.59
CA GLN A 277 -21.01 -23.80 7.92
C GLN A 277 -20.35 -23.56 6.56
N SER A 278 -20.68 -22.43 5.92
CA SER A 278 -20.13 -22.05 4.62
C SER A 278 -19.96 -20.54 4.49
N PRO A 279 -19.04 -20.04 3.65
CA PRO A 279 -18.89 -18.59 3.42
C PRO A 279 -20.19 -17.92 2.96
N SER A 280 -21.09 -18.67 2.32
CA SER A 280 -22.41 -18.20 1.89
C SER A 280 -23.31 -17.78 3.05
N ASP A 281 -23.11 -18.34 4.25
CA ASP A 281 -23.88 -17.98 5.46
C ASP A 281 -23.58 -16.55 5.93
N LEU A 282 -22.45 -15.98 5.49
CA LEU A 282 -22.01 -14.64 5.86
C LEU A 282 -22.53 -13.54 4.91
N VAL A 283 -22.93 -13.92 3.69
CA VAL A 283 -23.28 -12.96 2.63
C VAL A 283 -24.57 -12.20 2.97
N THR A 284 -24.67 -10.96 2.52
CA THR A 284 -25.78 -10.00 2.72
C THR A 284 -25.82 -9.39 4.12
N ASN A 285 -25.69 -10.20 5.16
CA ASN A 285 -25.83 -9.73 6.54
C ASN A 285 -24.51 -9.30 7.19
N TYR A 286 -23.42 -10.03 6.91
CA TYR A 286 -22.12 -9.84 7.57
C TYR A 286 -21.04 -9.34 6.61
N VAL A 287 -21.07 -9.76 5.35
CA VAL A 287 -20.23 -9.27 4.24
C VAL A 287 -21.09 -9.01 3.00
N ILE A 288 -20.67 -8.07 2.15
CA ILE A 288 -21.33 -7.75 0.88
C ILE A 288 -21.13 -8.91 -0.11
N ALA A 289 -19.91 -9.43 -0.19
CA ALA A 289 -19.54 -10.57 -1.02
C ALA A 289 -18.40 -11.36 -0.38
N ILE A 290 -18.25 -12.63 -0.74
CA ILE A 290 -17.12 -13.44 -0.26
C ILE A 290 -15.82 -12.83 -0.81
N PRO A 291 -14.87 -12.41 0.04
CA PRO A 291 -13.60 -11.89 -0.44
C PRO A 291 -12.85 -12.94 -1.27
N ARG A 292 -12.15 -12.49 -2.32
CA ARG A 292 -11.36 -13.35 -3.21
C ARG A 292 -9.88 -13.27 -2.87
N ASP A 293 -9.14 -14.35 -3.09
CA ASP A 293 -7.68 -14.32 -3.03
C ASP A 293 -7.13 -13.40 -4.15
N PRO A 294 -6.25 -12.43 -3.85
CA PRO A 294 -5.72 -11.49 -4.84
C PRO A 294 -4.77 -12.14 -5.86
N ILE A 295 -4.28 -13.36 -5.60
CA ILE A 295 -3.38 -14.12 -6.47
C ILE A 295 -4.18 -15.09 -7.34
N THR A 296 -5.05 -15.90 -6.74
CA THR A 296 -5.76 -16.96 -7.47
C THR A 296 -7.12 -16.52 -8.02
N GLY A 297 -7.70 -15.43 -7.49
CA GLY A 297 -9.05 -14.98 -7.82
C GLY A 297 -10.17 -15.85 -7.25
N THR A 298 -9.86 -16.90 -6.49
CA THR A 298 -10.85 -17.82 -5.91
C THR A 298 -11.44 -17.24 -4.62
N ASN A 299 -12.65 -17.63 -4.28
CA ASN A 299 -13.27 -17.25 -3.00
C ASN A 299 -12.44 -17.78 -1.82
N LEU A 300 -12.27 -16.94 -0.80
CA LEU A 300 -11.64 -17.36 0.45
C LEU A 300 -12.57 -18.28 1.25
N SER A 301 -11.97 -19.25 1.94
CA SER A 301 -12.66 -20.13 2.88
C SER A 301 -12.80 -19.47 4.24
N ILE A 302 -13.82 -19.88 5.00
CA ILE A 302 -13.93 -19.52 6.43
C ILE A 302 -12.70 -20.07 7.16
N PRO A 303 -12.14 -19.33 8.14
CA PRO A 303 -11.10 -19.85 9.01
C PRO A 303 -11.58 -21.12 9.72
N THR A 304 -10.97 -22.26 9.43
CA THR A 304 -11.17 -23.48 10.22
C THR A 304 -10.55 -23.26 11.58
N SER A 305 -11.39 -22.92 12.57
CA SER A 305 -11.09 -22.75 14.00
C SER A 305 -9.73 -23.32 14.45
N THR A 306 -8.68 -22.51 14.33
CA THR A 306 -7.45 -22.63 15.11
C THR A 306 -7.27 -21.30 15.83
N ARG A 307 -8.10 -21.09 16.86
CA ARG A 307 -7.90 -20.03 17.86
C ARG A 307 -8.12 -20.61 19.24
#